data_AF-A0A0F9ISB2-F1
#
_entry.id   AF-A0A0F9ISB2-F1
#
_cell.length_a   1.000
_cell.length_b   1.000
_cell.length_c   1.000
_cell.angle_alpha   90.00
_cell.angle_beta   90.00
_cell.angle_gamma   90.00
#
_symmetry.space_group_name_H-M   'P 1'
#
loop_
_entity.id
_entity.type
_entity.pdbx_description
1 polymer ?
#
loop_
_entity_poly.entity_id
_entity_poly.type
_entity_poly.pdbx_seq_one_letter_code
_entity_poly.pdbx_strand_id
1 'polypeptide(L)'
;MIPESADFTHDDMKKIVADPRYHCGQCDGTLNIAWGGAHGVEAWVLRCSKNIEHNRFSRRRVSEKERAQMATLRGEGYMEAGSSTALMAMSETTMIERVDKAKFIKDLSSAEKKRLALVCITYGFDPIMGEMTIYEGNPYVSVDGRYRKAQETGLLMGVESRPATKDERAMWEINTEDKFFRAVVKKLVGGTTAEFVGWGRVTAGEIERANKYIPVSTNPMRMAEKRAEVQALRKAFSIPLPAGTGSVENIIEGSYEVVDEETGEIKEAGPPAENKVKEPAKKKTSAKAAKKEEPVADAEIPGAEPEPQAEPEPEPPPEREPAKDETPVTHAEGKEIERLFSHDGAFDPASMGEFCNAQRNWGIRQIVQLKKWQYDVICGALRRGA
;
A
#
# COMPACT_ATOMS: atom_id res chain seq x y z
N MET A 1 26.75 -39.25 9.49
CA MET A 1 28.19 -39.50 9.60
C MET A 1 28.85 -38.83 8.41
N ILE A 2 29.76 -37.90 8.65
CA ILE A 2 30.55 -37.28 7.58
C ILE A 2 31.69 -38.27 7.29
N PRO A 3 32.00 -38.57 6.01
CA PRO A 3 33.09 -39.48 5.67
C PRO A 3 34.41 -38.99 6.28
N GLU A 4 35.17 -39.90 6.87
CA GLU A 4 36.39 -39.65 7.66
C GLU A 4 37.57 -39.03 6.90
N SER A 5 37.40 -38.58 5.66
CA SER A 5 38.49 -38.01 4.85
C SER A 5 38.05 -37.09 3.71
N ALA A 6 37.01 -36.27 3.91
CA ALA A 6 36.75 -35.18 2.97
C ALA A 6 37.76 -34.04 3.20
N ASP A 7 38.78 -33.97 2.36
CA ASP A 7 39.71 -32.84 2.31
C ASP A 7 38.95 -31.59 1.85
N PHE A 8 38.58 -30.72 2.79
CA PHE A 8 37.97 -29.44 2.47
C PHE A 8 39.02 -28.46 1.97
N THR A 9 38.71 -27.73 0.90
CA THR A 9 39.55 -26.58 0.51
C THR A 9 39.39 -25.44 1.52
N HIS A 10 40.35 -24.51 1.57
CA HIS A 10 40.26 -23.35 2.47
C HIS A 10 38.99 -22.50 2.21
N ASP A 11 38.55 -22.39 0.96
CA ASP A 11 37.32 -21.66 0.63
C ASP A 11 36.06 -22.42 1.04
N ASP A 12 36.07 -23.76 1.04
CA ASP A 12 34.98 -24.54 1.62
C ASP A 12 34.91 -24.37 3.13
N MET A 13 36.05 -24.29 3.82
CA MET A 13 36.10 -23.98 5.25
C MET A 13 35.54 -22.58 5.55
N LYS A 14 35.81 -21.57 4.71
CA LYS A 14 35.18 -20.24 4.84
C LYS A 14 33.67 -20.29 4.70
N LYS A 15 33.16 -21.04 3.72
CA LYS A 15 31.71 -21.24 3.56
C LYS A 15 31.10 -21.94 4.77
N ILE A 16 31.79 -22.92 5.34
CA ILE A 16 31.36 -23.63 6.56
C ILE A 16 31.30 -22.68 7.76
N VAL A 17 32.33 -21.86 7.98
CA VAL A 17 32.37 -20.89 9.10
C VAL A 17 31.34 -19.77 8.93
N ALA A 18 31.09 -19.33 7.70
CA ALA A 18 30.07 -18.31 7.42
C ALA A 18 28.63 -18.84 7.56
N ASP A 19 28.41 -20.15 7.46
CA ASP A 19 27.10 -20.75 7.56
C ASP A 19 26.77 -21.12 9.03
N PRO A 20 25.82 -20.42 9.69
CA PRO A 20 25.49 -20.64 11.10
C PRO A 20 24.90 -22.03 11.39
N ARG A 21 24.62 -22.83 10.35
CA ARG A 21 24.18 -24.22 10.50
C ARG A 21 25.30 -25.14 10.97
N TYR A 22 26.56 -24.80 10.73
CA TYR A 22 27.69 -25.60 11.16
C TYR A 22 28.17 -25.17 12.54
N HIS A 23 28.33 -26.14 13.43
CA HIS A 23 28.75 -25.92 14.81
C HIS A 23 29.60 -27.10 15.28
N CYS A 24 30.30 -26.91 16.39
CA CYS A 24 31.01 -27.98 17.04
C CYS A 24 30.03 -29.04 17.54
N GLY A 25 30.19 -30.29 17.09
CA GLY A 25 29.31 -31.40 17.44
C GLY A 25 29.47 -31.93 18.88
N GLN A 26 30.34 -31.31 19.69
CA GLN A 26 30.55 -31.66 21.10
C GLN A 26 30.01 -30.60 22.07
N CYS A 27 30.05 -29.31 21.72
CA CYS A 27 29.65 -28.22 22.63
C CYS A 27 28.81 -27.11 21.99
N ASP A 28 28.35 -27.30 20.76
CA ASP A 28 27.60 -26.29 19.97
C ASP A 28 28.31 -24.94 19.82
N GLY A 29 29.63 -24.89 20.04
CA GLY A 29 30.44 -23.71 19.79
C GLY A 29 30.55 -23.40 18.29
N THR A 30 30.79 -22.13 17.97
CA THR A 30 31.12 -21.71 16.60
C THR A 30 32.43 -22.35 16.13
N LEU A 31 32.57 -22.51 14.82
CA LEU A 31 33.78 -23.02 14.20
C LEU A 31 34.65 -21.85 13.73
N ASN A 32 35.96 -22.00 13.84
CA ASN A 32 36.96 -21.08 13.31
C ASN A 32 37.92 -21.84 12.40
N ILE A 33 38.53 -21.12 11.46
CA ILE A 33 39.62 -21.65 10.62
C ILE A 33 40.95 -21.29 11.30
N ALA A 34 41.81 -22.28 11.47
CA ALA A 34 43.17 -22.09 12.00
C ALA A 34 44.20 -22.76 11.07
N TRP A 35 45.41 -22.21 11.01
CA TRP A 35 46.52 -22.89 10.35
C TRP A 35 47.01 -24.04 11.24
N GLY A 36 47.05 -25.25 10.70
CA GLY A 36 47.37 -26.48 11.41
C GLY A 36 48.84 -26.64 11.80
N GLY A 37 49.72 -25.74 11.37
CA GLY A 37 51.18 -25.86 11.58
C GLY A 37 51.57 -26.00 13.05
N ALA A 38 50.82 -25.40 13.99
CA ALA A 38 51.01 -25.57 15.43
C ALA A 38 50.67 -26.97 15.97
N HIS A 39 50.05 -27.82 15.14
CA HIS A 39 49.57 -29.16 15.49
C HIS A 39 50.16 -30.25 14.58
N GLY A 40 51.25 -29.94 13.87
CA GLY A 40 51.94 -30.91 13.00
C GLY A 40 51.22 -31.19 11.68
N VAL A 41 50.31 -30.31 11.24
CA VAL A 41 49.61 -30.44 9.96
C VAL A 41 49.88 -29.19 9.12
N GLU A 42 50.52 -29.33 7.97
CA GLU A 42 50.78 -28.21 7.04
C GLU A 42 49.55 -27.84 6.18
N ALA A 43 48.39 -27.67 6.83
CA ALA A 43 47.14 -27.32 6.15
C ALA A 43 46.21 -26.48 7.05
N TRP A 44 45.22 -25.82 6.45
CA TRP A 44 44.13 -25.19 7.18
C TRP A 44 43.23 -26.25 7.82
N VAL A 45 42.75 -25.99 9.05
CA VAL A 45 41.86 -26.89 9.78
C VAL A 45 40.69 -26.12 10.40
N LEU A 46 39.52 -26.76 10.46
CA LEU A 46 38.37 -26.25 11.21
C LEU A 46 38.50 -26.66 12.69
N ARG A 47 38.36 -25.70 13.59
CA ARG A 47 38.43 -25.91 15.05
C ARG A 47 37.23 -25.30 15.75
N CYS A 48 36.85 -25.87 16.88
CA CYS A 48 35.87 -25.23 17.75
C CYS A 48 36.47 -23.99 18.42
N SER A 49 35.70 -22.91 18.48
CA SER A 49 36.10 -21.66 19.14
C SER A 49 36.23 -21.78 20.66
N LYS A 50 35.53 -22.74 21.29
CA LYS A 50 35.49 -22.90 22.75
C LYS A 50 36.54 -23.87 23.28
N ASN A 51 36.84 -24.95 22.55
CA ASN A 51 37.81 -25.96 22.96
C ASN A 51 38.55 -26.52 21.74
N ILE A 52 39.87 -26.39 21.74
CA ILE A 52 40.74 -26.80 20.64
C ILE A 52 40.77 -28.33 20.45
N GLU A 53 40.49 -29.10 21.51
CA GLU A 53 40.48 -30.56 21.47
C GLU A 53 39.24 -31.13 20.77
N HIS A 54 38.21 -30.30 20.56
CA HIS A 54 37.03 -30.74 19.85
C HIS A 54 37.32 -30.92 18.35
N ASN A 55 37.12 -32.14 17.86
CA ASN A 55 37.41 -32.54 16.49
C ASN A 55 36.15 -32.98 15.72
N ARG A 56 34.97 -32.86 16.33
CA ARG A 56 33.69 -33.13 15.66
C ARG A 56 32.96 -31.83 15.38
N PHE A 57 32.50 -31.67 14.14
CA PHE A 57 31.50 -30.67 13.79
C PHE A 57 30.24 -31.36 13.29
N SER A 58 29.10 -30.73 13.53
CA SER A 58 27.80 -31.19 13.08
C SER A 58 27.12 -30.08 12.31
N ARG A 59 26.27 -30.48 11.37
CA ARG A 59 25.37 -29.55 10.68
C ARG A 59 24.02 -29.65 11.36
N ARG A 60 23.53 -28.56 11.94
CA ARG A 60 22.19 -28.53 12.52
C ARG A 60 21.21 -28.80 11.40
N ARG A 61 20.43 -29.87 11.54
CA ARG A 61 19.26 -30.06 10.67
C ARG A 61 18.27 -28.97 11.06
N VAL A 62 18.30 -27.89 10.30
CA VAL A 62 17.27 -26.86 10.38
C VAL A 62 15.96 -27.52 9.96
N SER A 63 14.98 -27.52 10.85
CA SER A 63 13.65 -28.02 10.49
C SER A 63 13.11 -27.23 9.31
N GLU A 64 12.24 -27.84 8.50
CA GLU A 64 11.61 -27.16 7.36
C GLU A 64 10.89 -25.87 7.78
N LYS A 65 10.33 -25.89 9.01
CA LYS A 65 9.72 -24.73 9.67
C LYS A 65 10.73 -23.61 9.98
N GLU A 66 11.87 -23.92 10.57
CA GLU A 66 12.93 -22.92 10.82
C GLU A 66 13.55 -22.41 9.52
N ARG A 67 13.60 -23.25 8.46
CA ARG A 67 14.08 -22.85 7.14
C ARG A 67 13.12 -21.85 6.50
N ALA A 68 11.81 -22.10 6.56
CA ALA A 68 10.79 -21.14 6.14
C ALA A 68 10.87 -19.85 6.95
N GLN A 69 11.09 -19.94 8.27
CA GLN A 69 11.19 -18.78 9.15
C GLN A 69 12.46 -17.95 8.88
N MET A 70 13.60 -18.59 8.63
CA MET A 70 14.83 -17.90 8.22
C MET A 70 14.74 -17.30 6.82
N ALA A 71 14.08 -17.97 5.86
CA ALA A 71 13.82 -17.41 4.53
C ALA A 71 12.87 -16.20 4.60
N THR A 72 11.91 -16.23 5.53
CA THR A 72 11.03 -15.09 5.83
C THR A 72 11.84 -13.93 6.45
N LEU A 73 12.75 -14.22 7.39
CA LEU A 73 13.60 -13.22 8.05
C LEU A 73 14.68 -12.63 7.13
N ARG A 74 15.24 -13.43 6.21
CA ARG A 74 16.18 -12.96 5.19
C ARG A 74 15.51 -12.17 4.06
N GLY A 75 14.18 -12.13 4.04
CA GLY A 75 13.43 -11.53 2.95
C GLY A 75 13.52 -12.30 1.64
N GLU A 76 14.17 -13.48 1.60
CA GLU A 76 14.30 -14.31 0.39
C GLU A 76 12.92 -14.74 -0.12
N GLY A 77 11.99 -15.06 0.78
CA GLY A 77 10.59 -15.34 0.40
C GLY A 77 9.78 -14.11 -0.01
N TYR A 78 10.20 -12.90 0.39
CA TYR A 78 9.52 -11.64 0.04
C TYR A 78 10.08 -11.00 -1.23
N MET A 79 11.35 -11.27 -1.56
CA MET A 79 12.03 -10.74 -2.74
C MET A 79 11.60 -11.48 -4.01
N GLU A 80 11.43 -12.81 -3.96
CA GLU A 80 10.86 -13.57 -5.10
C GLU A 80 9.35 -13.39 -5.23
N ALA A 81 8.61 -13.39 -4.11
CA ALA A 81 7.16 -13.13 -4.10
C ALA A 81 6.79 -11.66 -4.36
N GLY A 82 7.77 -10.75 -4.29
CA GLY A 82 7.64 -9.33 -4.61
C GLY A 82 8.04 -8.99 -6.05
N SER A 83 8.44 -9.99 -6.86
CA SER A 83 8.63 -9.75 -8.28
C SER A 83 7.30 -9.37 -8.93
N SER A 84 7.29 -8.33 -9.76
CA SER A 84 6.06 -7.90 -10.43
C SER A 84 5.39 -8.99 -11.23
N THR A 85 6.19 -9.86 -11.84
CA THR A 85 5.71 -11.03 -12.59
C THR A 85 4.95 -12.01 -11.70
N ALA A 86 5.42 -12.25 -10.46
CA ALA A 86 4.69 -13.09 -9.52
C ALA A 86 3.37 -12.46 -9.08
N LEU A 87 3.36 -11.14 -8.83
CA LEU A 87 2.15 -10.40 -8.45
C LEU A 87 1.12 -10.35 -9.57
N MET A 88 1.56 -10.22 -10.83
CA MET A 88 0.71 -10.26 -12.03
C MET A 88 0.07 -11.64 -12.26
N ALA A 89 0.71 -12.72 -11.82
CA ALA A 89 0.18 -14.08 -11.93
C ALA A 89 -0.79 -14.46 -10.80
N MET A 90 -1.00 -13.60 -9.80
CA MET A 90 -1.88 -13.88 -8.68
C MET A 90 -3.36 -13.81 -9.08
N SER A 91 -4.18 -14.67 -8.48
CA SER A 91 -5.64 -14.58 -8.64
C SER A 91 -6.20 -13.35 -7.92
N GLU A 92 -7.33 -12.83 -8.42
CA GLU A 92 -8.05 -11.70 -7.81
C GLU A 92 -8.34 -11.92 -6.33
N THR A 93 -8.80 -13.13 -5.96
CA THR A 93 -9.13 -13.48 -4.57
C THR A 93 -7.91 -13.38 -3.66
N THR A 94 -6.77 -13.92 -4.08
CA THR A 94 -5.53 -13.84 -3.31
C THR A 94 -5.04 -12.40 -3.17
N MET A 95 -5.20 -11.58 -4.22
CA MET A 95 -4.83 -10.16 -4.16
C MET A 95 -5.75 -9.37 -3.23
N ILE A 96 -7.05 -9.66 -3.20
CA ILE A 96 -8.00 -9.05 -2.25
C ILE A 96 -7.57 -9.36 -0.80
N GLU A 97 -7.18 -10.60 -0.50
CA GLU A 97 -6.66 -10.93 0.84
C GLU A 97 -5.40 -10.14 1.21
N ARG A 98 -4.54 -9.81 0.23
CA ARG A 98 -3.39 -8.92 0.45
C ARG A 98 -3.82 -7.49 0.72
N VAL A 99 -4.82 -6.98 -0.01
CA VAL A 99 -5.42 -5.66 0.23
C VAL A 99 -5.99 -5.58 1.65
N ASP A 100 -6.68 -6.62 2.11
CA ASP A 100 -7.23 -6.68 3.47
C ASP A 100 -6.14 -6.72 4.56
N LYS A 101 -4.96 -7.28 4.26
CA LYS A 101 -3.79 -7.28 5.16
C LYS A 101 -3.07 -5.94 5.19
N ALA A 102 -3.27 -5.07 4.21
CA ALA A 102 -2.58 -3.78 4.12
C ALA A 102 -3.10 -2.81 5.19
N LYS A 103 -2.24 -2.47 6.17
CA LYS A 103 -2.62 -1.67 7.36
C LYS A 103 -3.18 -0.28 7.05
N PHE A 104 -2.87 0.28 5.88
CA PHE A 104 -3.20 1.66 5.49
C PHE A 104 -4.61 1.80 4.92
N ILE A 105 -5.26 0.69 4.59
CA ILE A 105 -6.50 0.65 3.82
C ILE A 105 -7.62 0.21 4.77
N LYS A 106 -8.07 1.14 5.59
CA LYS A 106 -9.26 0.93 6.44
C LYS A 106 -10.44 1.52 5.68
N ASP A 107 -11.55 0.79 5.70
CA ASP A 107 -12.86 1.27 5.20
C ASP A 107 -13.05 1.33 3.67
N LEU A 108 -12.38 0.49 2.89
CA LEU A 108 -12.74 0.32 1.47
C LEU A 108 -14.00 -0.53 1.30
N SER A 109 -14.89 -0.09 0.41
CA SER A 109 -15.98 -0.91 -0.09
C SER A 109 -15.45 -2.14 -0.84
N SER A 110 -16.25 -3.20 -0.93
CA SER A 110 -15.87 -4.40 -1.69
C SER A 110 -15.58 -4.10 -3.16
N ALA A 111 -16.27 -3.12 -3.77
CA ALA A 111 -16.02 -2.69 -5.15
C ALA A 111 -14.66 -2.01 -5.30
N GLU A 112 -14.30 -1.13 -4.37
CA GLU A 112 -13.00 -0.47 -4.33
C GLU A 112 -11.85 -1.46 -4.12
N LYS A 113 -12.02 -2.45 -3.24
CA LYS A 113 -11.03 -3.52 -3.03
C LYS A 113 -10.77 -4.32 -4.31
N LYS A 114 -11.83 -4.69 -5.04
CA LYS A 114 -11.71 -5.38 -6.33
C LYS A 114 -10.99 -4.52 -7.36
N ARG A 115 -11.35 -3.24 -7.46
CA ARG A 115 -10.68 -2.31 -8.39
C ARG A 115 -9.21 -2.13 -8.04
N LEU A 116 -8.88 -1.98 -6.76
CA LEU A 116 -7.50 -1.89 -6.30
C LEU A 116 -6.74 -3.19 -6.59
N ALA A 117 -7.32 -4.35 -6.29
CA ALA A 117 -6.73 -5.64 -6.57
C ALA A 117 -6.44 -5.84 -8.07
N LEU A 118 -7.38 -5.46 -8.94
CA LEU A 118 -7.20 -5.54 -10.39
C LEU A 118 -6.04 -4.66 -10.89
N VAL A 119 -5.93 -3.43 -10.40
CA VAL A 119 -4.80 -2.54 -10.76
C VAL A 119 -3.48 -3.08 -10.19
N CYS A 120 -3.49 -3.66 -8.99
CA CYS A 120 -2.31 -4.29 -8.40
C CYS A 120 -1.85 -5.48 -9.25
N ILE A 121 -2.77 -6.33 -9.71
CA ILE A 121 -2.44 -7.45 -10.60
C ILE A 121 -1.94 -6.92 -11.93
N THR A 122 -2.67 -6.01 -12.59
CA THR A 122 -2.36 -5.51 -13.94
C THR A 122 -0.97 -4.90 -14.03
N TYR A 123 -0.59 -4.10 -13.03
CA TYR A 123 0.70 -3.41 -13.04
C TYR A 123 1.73 -4.08 -12.14
N GLY A 124 1.41 -5.19 -11.48
CA GLY A 124 2.29 -5.88 -10.54
C GLY A 124 2.69 -5.01 -9.34
N PHE A 125 1.74 -4.36 -8.67
CA PHE A 125 1.95 -3.61 -7.41
C PHE A 125 1.61 -4.46 -6.18
N ASP A 126 2.33 -4.24 -5.08
CA ASP A 126 2.05 -4.89 -3.80
C ASP A 126 1.32 -3.95 -2.82
N PRO A 127 0.04 -4.23 -2.49
CA PRO A 127 -0.70 -3.42 -1.52
C PRO A 127 -0.10 -3.49 -0.10
N ILE A 128 0.58 -4.58 0.27
CA ILE A 128 1.16 -4.73 1.61
C ILE A 128 2.36 -3.80 1.80
N MET A 129 3.12 -3.55 0.73
CA MET A 129 4.24 -2.61 0.73
C MET A 129 3.78 -1.14 0.63
N GLY A 130 2.48 -0.86 0.55
CA GLY A 130 1.96 0.50 0.45
C GLY A 130 2.26 1.17 -0.89
N GLU A 131 2.42 0.37 -1.95
CA GLU A 131 2.75 0.86 -3.28
C GLU A 131 1.56 1.48 -4.01
N MET A 132 0.37 1.10 -3.59
CA MET A 132 -0.88 1.62 -4.11
C MET A 132 -1.88 1.87 -2.98
N THR A 133 -2.64 2.94 -3.12
CA THR A 133 -3.73 3.31 -2.22
C THR A 133 -4.90 3.85 -3.03
N ILE A 134 -6.05 4.09 -2.39
CA ILE A 134 -7.17 4.80 -3.01
C ILE A 134 -7.20 6.21 -2.45
N TYR A 135 -7.24 7.20 -3.33
CA TYR A 135 -7.40 8.61 -2.99
C TYR A 135 -8.59 9.16 -3.78
N GLU A 136 -9.60 9.67 -3.07
CA GLU A 136 -10.82 10.23 -3.68
C GLU A 136 -11.47 9.26 -4.70
N GLY A 137 -11.59 7.98 -4.32
CA GLY A 137 -12.18 6.94 -5.16
C GLY A 137 -11.30 6.45 -6.33
N ASN A 138 -10.10 7.00 -6.50
CA ASN A 138 -9.19 6.65 -7.59
C ASN A 138 -7.92 5.92 -7.09
N PRO A 139 -7.44 4.89 -7.80
CA PRO A 139 -6.16 4.27 -7.50
C PRO A 139 -5.01 5.26 -7.64
N TYR A 140 -4.20 5.36 -6.59
CA TYR A 140 -3.05 6.24 -6.52
C TYR A 140 -1.79 5.41 -6.26
N VAL A 141 -0.83 5.48 -7.18
CA VAL A 141 0.49 4.84 -7.02
C VAL A 141 1.36 5.73 -6.13
N SER A 142 1.82 5.15 -5.02
CA SER A 142 2.70 5.82 -4.07
C SER A 142 4.09 6.09 -4.64
N VAL A 143 4.89 6.88 -3.93
CA VAL A 143 6.26 7.17 -4.36
C VAL A 143 7.11 5.89 -4.39
N ASP A 144 6.94 5.02 -3.40
CA ASP A 144 7.69 3.76 -3.29
C ASP A 144 7.34 2.79 -4.42
N GLY A 145 6.05 2.70 -4.77
CA GLY A 145 5.60 1.93 -5.93
C GLY A 145 6.20 2.43 -7.25
N ARG A 146 6.36 3.75 -7.41
CA ARG A 146 7.03 4.34 -8.60
C ARG A 146 8.52 4.04 -8.63
N TYR A 147 9.20 4.10 -7.49
CA TYR A 147 10.62 3.75 -7.39
C TYR A 147 10.86 2.31 -7.80
N ARG A 148 10.11 1.37 -7.23
CA ARG A 148 10.26 -0.05 -7.58
C ARG A 148 9.99 -0.28 -9.07
N LYS A 149 8.91 0.28 -9.61
CA LYS A 149 8.60 0.19 -11.06
C LYS A 149 9.69 0.77 -11.93
N ALA A 150 10.27 1.91 -11.54
CA ALA A 150 11.39 2.50 -12.25
C ALA A 150 12.64 1.62 -12.20
N GLN A 151 12.94 1.01 -11.05
CA GLN A 151 14.07 0.08 -10.88
C GLN A 151 13.91 -1.20 -11.72
N GLU A 152 12.70 -1.75 -11.83
CA GLU A 152 12.40 -2.93 -12.65
C GLU A 152 12.72 -2.73 -14.13
N THR A 153 12.70 -1.49 -14.62
CA THR A 153 13.08 -1.21 -16.01
C THR A 153 14.58 -1.35 -16.27
N GLY A 154 15.42 -1.29 -15.23
CA GLY A 154 16.87 -1.17 -15.37
C GLY A 154 17.35 0.17 -15.96
N LEU A 155 16.43 1.12 -16.22
CA LEU A 155 16.74 2.42 -16.84
C LEU A 155 16.90 3.56 -15.83
N LEU A 156 16.58 3.34 -14.54
CA LEU A 156 16.71 4.35 -13.51
C LEU A 156 18.19 4.50 -13.11
N MET A 157 18.78 5.66 -13.40
CA MET A 157 20.19 5.95 -13.08
C MET A 157 20.34 6.61 -11.70
N GLY A 158 19.33 7.35 -11.24
CA GLY A 158 19.35 8.00 -9.94
C GLY A 158 18.26 9.05 -9.78
N VAL A 159 18.02 9.46 -8.54
CA VAL A 159 17.09 10.55 -8.20
C VAL A 159 17.80 11.50 -7.24
N GLU A 160 17.74 12.79 -7.55
CA GLU A 160 18.33 13.86 -6.75
C GLU A 160 17.24 14.86 -6.39
N SER A 161 17.05 15.11 -5.10
CA SER A 161 16.13 16.11 -4.56
C SER A 161 16.90 17.19 -3.81
N ARG A 162 16.43 18.44 -3.93
CA ARG A 162 16.96 19.55 -3.13
C ARG A 162 15.90 20.64 -2.93
N PRO A 163 16.01 21.46 -1.87
CA PRO A 163 15.26 22.72 -1.80
C PRO A 163 15.51 23.58 -3.05
N ALA A 164 14.48 24.29 -3.48
CA ALA A 164 14.61 25.27 -4.56
C ALA A 164 15.49 26.44 -4.12
N THR A 165 16.36 26.90 -5.02
CA THR A 165 17.21 28.08 -4.84
C THR A 165 16.38 29.37 -4.80
N LYS A 166 17.01 30.48 -4.39
CA LYS A 166 16.34 31.80 -4.34
C LYS A 166 15.86 32.24 -5.72
N ASP A 167 16.67 32.05 -6.76
CA ASP A 167 16.33 32.45 -8.12
C ASP A 167 15.19 31.59 -8.70
N GLU A 168 15.21 30.27 -8.45
CA GLU A 168 14.11 29.38 -8.82
C GLU A 168 12.81 29.76 -8.11
N ARG A 169 12.87 30.14 -6.82
CA ARG A 169 11.68 30.63 -6.09
C ARG A 169 11.15 31.93 -6.67
N ALA A 170 12.04 32.87 -7.01
CA ALA A 170 11.66 34.15 -7.61
C ALA A 170 11.00 33.96 -8.99
N MET A 171 11.56 33.07 -9.83
CA MET A 171 11.02 32.76 -11.16
C MET A 171 9.61 32.17 -11.13
N TRP A 172 9.28 31.42 -10.07
CA TRP A 172 7.97 30.77 -9.89
C TRP A 172 7.03 31.55 -8.96
N GLU A 173 7.41 32.79 -8.57
CA GLU A 173 6.62 33.65 -7.68
C GLU A 173 6.21 32.93 -6.38
N ILE A 174 7.11 32.12 -5.83
CA ILE A 174 6.84 31.30 -4.65
C ILE A 174 7.10 32.12 -3.38
N ASN A 175 6.07 32.22 -2.53
CA ASN A 175 6.18 32.85 -1.22
C ASN A 175 7.33 32.25 -0.38
N THR A 176 8.03 33.09 0.37
CA THR A 176 9.18 32.68 1.19
C THR A 176 8.81 31.64 2.26
N GLU A 177 7.58 31.69 2.76
CA GLU A 177 7.07 30.79 3.80
C GLU A 177 6.80 29.37 3.28
N ASP A 178 6.46 29.25 1.99
CA ASP A 178 6.14 28.00 1.33
C ASP A 178 7.38 27.08 1.23
N LYS A 179 7.12 25.78 1.35
CA LYS A 179 8.17 24.76 1.12
C LYS A 179 8.15 24.37 -0.34
N PHE A 180 9.27 24.57 -1.00
CA PHE A 180 9.42 24.36 -2.44
C PHE A 180 10.69 23.57 -2.74
N PHE A 181 10.53 22.44 -3.42
CA PHE A 181 11.58 21.47 -3.73
C PHE A 181 11.64 21.21 -5.22
N ARG A 182 12.87 20.95 -5.71
CA ARG A 182 13.17 20.46 -7.04
C ARG A 182 13.68 19.04 -6.93
N ALA A 183 13.17 18.14 -7.76
CA ALA A 183 13.69 16.80 -7.93
C ALA A 183 14.07 16.55 -9.39
N VAL A 184 15.16 15.82 -9.61
CA VAL A 184 15.65 15.39 -10.92
C VAL A 184 15.74 13.88 -10.92
N VAL A 185 15.04 13.25 -11.85
CA VAL A 185 15.15 11.81 -12.10
C VAL A 185 15.99 11.63 -13.37
N LYS A 186 17.06 10.84 -13.26
CA LYS A 186 17.95 10.49 -14.38
C LYS A 186 17.53 9.14 -14.95
N LYS A 187 17.21 9.10 -16.24
CA LYS A 187 16.77 7.88 -16.95
C LYS A 187 17.65 7.63 -18.18
N LEU A 188 18.04 6.37 -18.39
CA LEU A 188 18.76 5.95 -19.59
C LEU A 188 17.79 5.86 -20.77
N VAL A 189 18.04 6.64 -21.83
CA VAL A 189 17.25 6.63 -23.07
C VAL A 189 18.22 6.56 -24.24
N GLY A 190 18.22 5.43 -24.97
CA GLY A 190 19.12 5.24 -26.12
C GLY A 190 20.60 5.34 -25.75
N GLY A 191 21.01 4.87 -24.57
CA GLY A 191 22.39 4.94 -24.09
C GLY A 191 22.83 6.30 -23.53
N THR A 192 21.99 7.33 -23.60
CA THR A 192 22.26 8.65 -23.01
C THR A 192 21.43 8.86 -21.74
N THR A 193 21.97 9.58 -20.77
CA THR A 193 21.21 9.96 -19.56
C THR A 193 20.34 11.19 -19.86
N ALA A 194 19.02 11.02 -19.80
CA ALA A 194 18.04 12.10 -19.87
C ALA A 194 17.59 12.50 -18.47
N GLU A 195 17.40 13.80 -18.24
CA GLU A 195 16.96 14.35 -16.96
C GLU A 195 15.50 14.80 -17.01
N PHE A 196 14.71 14.36 -16.01
CA PHE A 196 13.31 14.72 -15.88
C PHE A 196 13.11 15.50 -14.57
N VAL A 197 12.66 16.74 -14.69
CA VAL A 197 12.53 17.65 -13.54
C VAL A 197 11.10 17.70 -13.01
N GLY A 198 10.95 17.53 -11.71
CA GLY A 198 9.71 17.70 -10.95
C GLY A 198 9.87 18.76 -9.86
N TRP A 199 8.77 19.41 -9.53
CA TRP A 199 8.63 20.45 -8.52
C TRP A 199 7.55 20.06 -7.54
N GLY A 200 7.78 20.36 -6.27
CA GLY A 200 6.84 20.09 -5.20
C GLY A 200 6.69 21.30 -4.31
N ARG A 201 5.44 21.72 -4.10
CA ARG A 201 5.07 22.86 -3.25
C ARG A 201 4.16 22.39 -2.12
N VAL A 202 4.40 22.94 -0.93
CA VAL A 202 3.48 22.92 0.20
C VAL A 202 3.31 24.37 0.65
N THR A 203 2.07 24.86 0.59
CA THR A 203 1.78 26.27 0.92
C THR A 203 1.69 26.49 2.41
N ALA A 204 2.04 27.68 2.90
CA ALA A 204 1.88 28.04 4.32
C ALA A 204 0.45 27.81 4.82
N GLY A 205 -0.56 28.21 4.04
CA GLY A 205 -1.96 27.96 4.36
C GLY A 205 -2.39 26.49 4.33
N GLU A 206 -1.65 25.60 3.65
CA GLU A 206 -1.85 24.15 3.75
C GLU A 206 -1.30 23.62 5.08
N ILE A 207 -0.17 24.16 5.54
CA ILE A 207 0.45 23.81 6.83
C ILE A 207 -0.44 24.24 7.99
N GLU A 208 -1.01 25.45 7.93
CA GLU A 208 -1.88 26.00 8.97
C GLU A 208 -3.24 25.29 9.06
N ARG A 209 -3.83 24.93 7.91
CA ARG A 209 -5.11 24.20 7.86
C ARG A 209 -4.97 22.72 8.18
N ALA A 210 -3.77 22.15 8.04
CA ALA A 210 -3.55 20.74 8.30
C ALA A 210 -3.70 20.43 9.79
N ASN A 211 -4.60 19.49 10.11
CA ASN A 211 -4.67 18.89 11.44
C ASN A 211 -3.29 18.36 11.84
N LYS A 212 -2.92 18.49 13.12
CA LYS A 212 -1.59 18.15 13.68
C LYS A 212 -1.07 16.74 13.34
N TYR A 213 -1.95 15.82 12.96
CA TYR A 213 -1.64 14.43 12.61
C TYR A 213 -1.40 14.18 11.12
N ILE A 214 -1.66 15.16 10.25
CA ILE A 214 -1.44 15.01 8.80
C ILE A 214 0.06 15.21 8.51
N PRO A 215 0.70 14.38 7.67
CA PRO A 215 2.13 14.51 7.34
C PRO A 215 2.56 15.92 6.88
N VAL A 216 1.63 16.69 6.31
CA VAL A 216 1.84 18.07 5.89
C VAL A 216 2.13 19.00 7.07
N SER A 217 1.49 18.82 8.23
CA SER A 217 1.75 19.65 9.42
C SER A 217 3.02 19.22 10.15
N THR A 218 3.33 17.91 10.18
CA THR A 218 4.47 17.39 10.95
C THR A 218 5.80 17.57 10.23
N ASN A 219 5.85 17.37 8.91
CA ASN A 219 7.06 17.56 8.12
C ASN A 219 6.73 18.09 6.71
N PRO A 220 6.40 19.40 6.59
CA PRO A 220 6.03 20.01 5.31
C PRO A 220 7.16 19.98 4.29
N MET A 221 8.42 20.01 4.74
CA MET A 221 9.58 19.90 3.84
C MET A 221 9.65 18.53 3.17
N ARG A 222 9.52 17.44 3.95
CA ARG A 222 9.49 16.08 3.38
C ARG A 222 8.29 15.87 2.47
N MET A 223 7.16 16.52 2.74
CA MET A 223 5.99 16.48 1.85
C MET A 223 6.24 17.19 0.52
N ALA A 224 6.83 18.40 0.55
CA ALA A 224 7.21 19.11 -0.67
C ALA A 224 8.22 18.30 -1.50
N GLU A 225 9.22 17.71 -0.84
CA GLU A 225 10.20 16.83 -1.47
C GLU A 225 9.55 15.63 -2.15
N LYS A 226 8.68 14.88 -1.43
CA LYS A 226 7.95 13.73 -1.99
C LYS A 226 7.09 14.13 -3.19
N ARG A 227 6.43 15.29 -3.17
CA ARG A 227 5.66 15.81 -4.32
C ARG A 227 6.56 16.06 -5.52
N ALA A 228 7.74 16.65 -5.30
CA ALA A 228 8.72 16.89 -6.35
C ALA A 228 9.22 15.58 -6.98
N GLU A 229 9.60 14.61 -6.14
CA GLU A 229 10.04 13.27 -6.58
C GLU A 229 8.94 12.56 -7.40
N VAL A 230 7.69 12.55 -6.90
CA VAL A 230 6.56 11.93 -7.61
C VAL A 230 6.32 12.59 -8.97
N GLN A 231 6.40 13.92 -9.06
CA GLN A 231 6.21 14.62 -10.34
C GLN A 231 7.35 14.30 -11.33
N ALA A 232 8.60 14.25 -10.86
CA ALA A 232 9.75 13.88 -11.68
C ALA A 232 9.65 12.43 -12.18
N LEU A 233 9.31 11.49 -11.28
CA LEU A 233 9.12 10.07 -11.60
C LEU A 233 7.96 9.86 -12.59
N ARG A 234 6.85 10.60 -12.46
CA ARG A 234 5.74 10.55 -13.43
C ARG A 234 6.16 10.94 -14.84
N LYS A 235 7.04 11.95 -14.97
CA LYS A 235 7.56 12.40 -16.27
C LYS A 235 8.54 11.39 -16.87
N ALA A 236 9.40 10.80 -16.04
CA ALA A 236 10.40 9.83 -16.49
C ALA A 236 9.81 8.43 -16.79
N PHE A 237 8.90 7.96 -15.94
CA PHE A 237 8.30 6.63 -15.95
C PHE A 237 6.78 6.77 -15.89
N SER A 238 6.17 6.94 -17.06
CA SER A 238 4.71 6.99 -17.17
C SER A 238 4.12 5.60 -16.92
N ILE A 239 3.19 5.51 -15.98
CA ILE A 239 2.40 4.32 -15.71
C ILE A 239 0.96 4.73 -16.04
N PRO A 240 0.40 4.26 -17.16
CA PRO A 240 -0.99 4.55 -17.47
C PRO A 240 -1.83 3.91 -16.36
N LEU A 241 -2.72 4.66 -15.73
CA LEU A 241 -3.70 4.09 -14.80
C LEU A 241 -5.08 4.24 -15.44
N PRO A 242 -5.98 3.25 -15.28
CA PRO A 242 -7.35 3.39 -15.75
C PRO A 242 -8.01 4.54 -14.99
N ALA A 243 -8.17 5.70 -15.66
CA ALA A 243 -8.85 6.86 -15.11
C ALA A 243 -10.30 6.50 -14.83
N GLY A 244 -10.80 6.80 -13.63
CA GLY A 244 -12.08 6.31 -13.11
C GLY A 244 -13.35 6.80 -13.77
N THR A 245 -13.27 7.40 -14.96
CA THR A 245 -14.43 7.87 -15.72
C THR A 245 -14.93 6.85 -16.75
N GLY A 246 -14.17 5.78 -17.03
CA GLY A 246 -14.64 4.65 -17.85
C GLY A 246 -15.02 3.46 -16.97
N SER A 247 -16.16 2.83 -17.24
CA SER A 247 -16.53 1.55 -16.64
C SER A 247 -15.36 0.57 -16.74
N VAL A 248 -15.04 -0.10 -15.64
CA VAL A 248 -13.95 -1.10 -15.54
C VAL A 248 -14.13 -2.24 -16.54
N GLU A 249 -15.34 -2.37 -17.10
CA GLU A 249 -15.73 -3.30 -18.17
C GLU A 249 -14.95 -3.10 -19.48
N ASN A 250 -14.30 -1.95 -19.70
CA ASN A 250 -13.51 -1.67 -20.90
C ASN A 250 -11.99 -1.81 -20.69
N ILE A 251 -11.52 -2.45 -19.60
CA ILE A 251 -10.14 -2.95 -19.57
C ILE A 251 -10.11 -4.13 -20.54
N ILE A 252 -9.78 -3.79 -21.79
CA ILE A 252 -9.57 -4.67 -22.93
C ILE A 252 -8.88 -5.93 -22.41
N GLU A 253 -9.56 -7.08 -22.55
CA GLU A 253 -8.92 -8.39 -22.60
C GLU A 253 -7.89 -8.30 -23.73
N GLY A 254 -6.68 -7.84 -23.40
CA GLY A 254 -5.59 -7.74 -24.34
C GLY A 254 -5.24 -9.16 -24.74
N SER A 255 -5.68 -9.57 -25.92
CA SER A 255 -5.08 -10.66 -26.67
C SER A 255 -3.60 -10.34 -26.78
N TYR A 256 -2.77 -11.04 -26.01
CA TYR A 256 -1.33 -10.96 -26.15
C TYR A 256 -0.96 -11.63 -27.47
N GLU A 257 -0.48 -10.85 -28.43
CA GLU A 257 0.14 -11.39 -29.64
C GLU A 257 1.48 -12.00 -29.22
N VAL A 258 1.57 -13.33 -29.27
CA VAL A 258 2.82 -14.05 -29.07
C VAL A 258 3.59 -13.97 -30.39
N VAL A 259 4.60 -13.11 -30.44
CA VAL A 259 5.53 -13.04 -31.57
C VAL A 259 6.46 -14.25 -31.50
N ASP A 260 6.45 -15.05 -32.56
CA ASP A 260 7.27 -16.23 -32.72
C ASP A 260 8.73 -15.81 -33.00
N GLU A 261 9.62 -15.96 -32.02
CA GLU A 261 11.00 -15.41 -32.02
C GLU A 261 11.87 -15.92 -33.19
N GLU A 262 11.56 -17.07 -33.80
CA GLU A 262 12.35 -17.62 -34.92
C GLU A 262 11.88 -17.11 -36.29
N THR A 263 10.62 -16.70 -36.42
CA THR A 263 10.03 -16.39 -37.74
C THR A 263 9.63 -14.93 -37.89
N GLY A 264 9.46 -14.20 -36.77
CA GLY A 264 9.04 -12.80 -36.80
C GLY A 264 7.61 -12.59 -37.34
N GLU A 265 6.83 -13.66 -37.55
CA GLU A 265 5.44 -13.58 -37.98
C GLU A 265 4.52 -13.39 -36.79
N ILE A 266 3.66 -12.37 -36.87
CA ILE A 266 2.55 -12.14 -35.94
C ILE A 266 1.45 -13.13 -36.32
N LYS A 267 1.29 -14.20 -35.55
CA LYS A 267 0.17 -15.13 -35.71
C LYS A 267 -1.02 -14.58 -34.92
N GLU A 268 -2.10 -14.20 -35.61
CA GLU A 268 -3.39 -13.92 -34.98
C GLU A 268 -3.80 -15.15 -34.16
N ALA A 269 -3.95 -14.98 -32.85
CA ALA A 269 -4.49 -16.01 -31.98
C ALA A 269 -5.97 -16.20 -32.35
N GLY A 270 -6.24 -17.23 -33.15
CA GLY A 270 -7.61 -17.70 -33.38
C GLY A 270 -8.32 -17.96 -32.04
N PRO A 271 -9.64 -17.73 -31.96
CA PRO A 271 -10.39 -17.87 -30.72
C PRO A 271 -10.13 -19.24 -30.09
N PRO A 272 -10.01 -19.32 -28.75
CA PRO A 272 -9.73 -20.57 -28.07
C PRO A 272 -10.78 -21.61 -28.47
N ALA A 273 -10.31 -22.75 -28.97
CA ALA A 273 -11.16 -23.85 -29.40
C ALA A 273 -12.15 -24.20 -28.28
N GLU A 274 -13.45 -24.03 -28.57
CA GLU A 274 -14.55 -24.39 -27.69
C GLU A 274 -14.40 -25.85 -27.24
N ASN A 275 -14.04 -26.03 -25.98
CA ASN A 275 -14.19 -27.31 -25.31
C ASN A 275 -15.69 -27.59 -25.20
N LYS A 276 -16.18 -28.51 -26.06
CA LYS A 276 -17.54 -29.07 -26.05
C LYS A 276 -17.84 -29.71 -24.69
N VAL A 277 -18.40 -28.93 -23.76
CA VAL A 277 -19.12 -29.45 -22.61
C VAL A 277 -20.57 -29.68 -23.05
N LYS A 278 -21.01 -30.94 -22.94
CA LYS A 278 -22.38 -31.38 -23.23
C LYS A 278 -23.38 -30.67 -22.31
N GLU A 279 -24.30 -29.95 -22.93
CA GLU A 279 -25.54 -29.45 -22.34
C GLU A 279 -26.45 -30.61 -21.90
N PRO A 280 -27.28 -30.40 -20.86
CA PRO A 280 -28.67 -30.80 -21.03
C PRO A 280 -29.67 -29.68 -20.72
N ALA A 281 -30.51 -29.46 -21.73
CA ALA A 281 -31.97 -29.28 -21.66
C ALA A 281 -32.57 -28.07 -20.93
N LYS A 282 -32.86 -27.05 -21.75
CA LYS A 282 -34.18 -26.40 -21.94
C LYS A 282 -35.04 -26.14 -20.70
N LYS A 283 -35.29 -24.84 -20.44
CA LYS A 283 -36.65 -24.36 -20.16
C LYS A 283 -36.92 -23.00 -20.83
N LYS A 284 -37.99 -23.00 -21.63
CA LYS A 284 -38.57 -21.88 -22.38
C LYS A 284 -39.20 -20.85 -21.45
N THR A 285 -39.17 -19.57 -21.85
CA THR A 285 -40.26 -18.57 -21.97
C THR A 285 -39.66 -17.17 -21.87
N SER A 286 -40.18 -16.08 -22.42
CA SER A 286 -40.96 -15.77 -23.62
C SER A 286 -41.05 -14.24 -23.70
N ALA A 287 -41.09 -13.69 -24.93
CA ALA A 287 -41.69 -12.40 -25.32
C ALA A 287 -41.10 -11.10 -24.71
N LYS A 288 -40.66 -10.05 -25.43
CA LYS A 288 -41.21 -9.23 -26.55
C LYS A 288 -41.49 -7.83 -26.00
N ALA A 289 -40.75 -6.81 -26.43
CA ALA A 289 -41.28 -5.45 -26.66
C ALA A 289 -40.24 -4.58 -27.38
N ALA A 290 -40.58 -4.20 -28.60
CA ALA A 290 -39.92 -3.17 -29.40
C ALA A 290 -40.41 -1.77 -28.99
N LYS A 291 -39.53 -0.75 -29.07
CA LYS A 291 -39.90 0.67 -29.15
C LYS A 291 -38.70 1.44 -29.72
N LYS A 292 -38.70 1.75 -31.02
CA LYS A 292 -39.26 2.94 -31.71
C LYS A 292 -38.22 4.07 -31.77
N GLU A 293 -37.56 4.14 -32.93
CA GLU A 293 -36.78 5.29 -33.39
C GLU A 293 -37.72 6.45 -33.73
N GLU A 294 -37.31 7.67 -33.40
CA GLU A 294 -37.94 8.90 -33.89
C GLU A 294 -36.91 9.77 -34.62
N PRO A 295 -37.33 10.51 -35.66
CA PRO A 295 -36.44 11.11 -36.64
C PRO A 295 -35.87 12.46 -36.18
N VAL A 296 -34.65 12.72 -36.62
CA VAL A 296 -33.95 14.00 -36.53
C VAL A 296 -34.57 14.98 -37.52
N ALA A 297 -35.04 16.13 -37.03
CA ALA A 297 -35.42 17.26 -37.85
C ALA A 297 -34.45 18.42 -37.59
N ASP A 298 -33.76 18.82 -38.65
CA ASP A 298 -33.04 20.08 -38.79
C ASP A 298 -33.99 21.28 -38.63
N ALA A 299 -33.58 22.25 -37.83
CA ALA A 299 -34.09 23.62 -37.89
C ALA A 299 -32.96 24.58 -37.45
N GLU A 300 -32.43 25.30 -38.44
CA GLU A 300 -31.56 26.46 -38.26
C GLU A 300 -32.33 27.71 -37.79
N ILE A 301 -31.55 28.75 -37.48
CA ILE A 301 -31.81 30.21 -37.41
C ILE A 301 -32.36 30.75 -36.04
N PRO A 302 -32.14 32.04 -35.70
CA PRO A 302 -30.93 32.67 -35.13
C PRO A 302 -31.18 33.40 -33.77
N GLY A 303 -30.07 33.70 -33.06
CA GLY A 303 -29.90 34.94 -32.29
C GLY A 303 -31.00 35.38 -31.33
N ALA A 304 -30.91 34.94 -30.07
CA ALA A 304 -31.44 35.67 -28.93
C ALA A 304 -30.41 35.61 -27.79
N GLU A 305 -29.92 36.77 -27.35
CA GLU A 305 -29.12 36.90 -26.14
C GLU A 305 -29.91 36.34 -24.95
N PRO A 306 -29.37 35.37 -24.20
CA PRO A 306 -30.03 34.90 -23.00
C PRO A 306 -30.01 35.99 -21.94
N GLU A 307 -31.19 36.39 -21.48
CA GLU A 307 -31.35 37.24 -20.31
C GLU A 307 -30.60 36.63 -19.11
N PRO A 308 -29.93 37.46 -18.29
CA PRO A 308 -29.15 36.98 -17.16
C PRO A 308 -30.05 36.27 -16.16
N GLN A 309 -29.87 34.95 -16.04
CA GLN A 309 -30.46 34.18 -14.95
C GLN A 309 -29.95 34.74 -13.62
N ALA A 310 -30.89 35.16 -12.76
CA ALA A 310 -30.60 35.65 -11.43
C ALA A 310 -29.77 34.62 -10.66
N GLU A 311 -28.64 35.07 -10.11
CA GLU A 311 -27.79 34.28 -9.24
C GLU A 311 -28.64 33.70 -8.08
N PRO A 312 -28.55 32.39 -7.80
CA PRO A 312 -29.25 31.80 -6.67
C PRO A 312 -28.80 32.49 -5.37
N GLU A 313 -29.77 32.94 -4.57
CA GLU A 313 -29.48 33.56 -3.28
C GLU A 313 -28.56 32.64 -2.45
N PRO A 314 -27.50 33.20 -1.82
CA PRO A 314 -26.56 32.43 -1.04
C PRO A 314 -27.31 31.72 0.10
N GLU A 315 -27.15 30.39 0.16
CA GLU A 315 -27.70 29.59 1.25
C GLU A 315 -27.28 30.22 2.60
N PRO A 316 -28.23 30.33 3.56
CA PRO A 316 -27.93 30.93 4.85
C PRO A 316 -26.74 30.20 5.49
N PRO A 317 -25.77 30.94 6.07
CA PRO A 317 -24.59 30.34 6.65
C PRO A 317 -25.00 29.27 7.67
N PRO A 318 -24.33 28.11 7.67
CA PRO A 318 -24.70 26.99 8.54
C PRO A 318 -24.76 27.49 9.99
N GLU A 319 -25.92 27.25 10.60
CA GLU A 319 -26.20 27.63 11.97
C GLU A 319 -25.08 27.07 12.87
N ARG A 320 -24.32 27.96 13.52
CA ARG A 320 -23.17 27.57 14.34
C ARG A 320 -23.66 26.60 15.41
N GLU A 321 -23.10 25.39 15.41
CA GLU A 321 -23.35 24.44 16.50
C GLU A 321 -23.09 25.12 17.86
N PRO A 322 -23.99 24.95 18.85
CA PRO A 322 -23.79 25.52 20.17
C PRO A 322 -22.46 25.01 20.76
N ALA A 323 -21.76 25.90 21.46
CA ALA A 323 -20.48 25.57 22.08
C ALA A 323 -20.62 24.36 23.02
N LYS A 324 -19.75 23.37 22.85
CA LYS A 324 -19.77 22.11 23.61
C LYS A 324 -19.26 22.36 25.04
N ASP A 325 -20.05 21.99 26.04
CA ASP A 325 -19.68 22.12 27.44
C ASP A 325 -18.68 21.03 27.86
N GLU A 326 -17.42 21.42 28.04
CA GLU A 326 -16.33 20.51 28.39
C GLU A 326 -16.22 20.18 29.89
N THR A 327 -17.13 20.67 30.73
CA THR A 327 -17.10 20.37 32.15
C THR A 327 -17.27 18.86 32.39
N PRO A 328 -16.51 18.29 33.34
CA PRO A 328 -16.64 16.87 33.68
C PRO A 328 -17.99 16.62 34.35
N VAL A 329 -18.56 15.46 34.05
CA VAL A 329 -19.84 15.01 34.62
C VAL A 329 -19.72 14.87 36.13
N THR A 330 -20.73 15.37 36.85
CA THR A 330 -20.80 15.28 38.31
C THR A 330 -21.10 13.85 38.76
N HIS A 331 -20.76 13.51 40.01
CA HIS A 331 -21.05 12.19 40.56
C HIS A 331 -22.56 11.86 40.61
N ALA A 332 -23.43 12.87 40.74
CA ALA A 332 -24.88 12.69 40.70
C ALA A 332 -25.37 12.27 39.31
N GLU A 333 -24.84 12.89 38.27
CA GLU A 333 -25.13 12.56 36.86
C GLU A 333 -24.56 11.20 36.47
N GLY A 334 -23.38 10.83 36.98
CA GLY A 334 -22.85 9.48 36.80
C GLY A 334 -23.78 8.40 37.33
N LYS A 335 -24.38 8.63 38.52
CA LYS A 335 -25.40 7.74 39.09
C LYS A 335 -26.70 7.73 38.31
N GLU A 336 -27.05 8.82 37.62
CA GLU A 336 -28.23 8.86 36.73
C GLU A 336 -28.02 7.95 35.52
N ILE A 337 -26.84 7.99 34.88
CA ILE A 337 -26.49 7.06 33.79
C ILE A 337 -26.58 5.62 34.26
N GLU A 338 -25.98 5.30 35.41
CA GLU A 338 -26.03 3.95 35.99
C GLU A 338 -27.48 3.48 36.20
N ARG A 339 -28.37 4.36 36.69
CA ARG A 339 -29.79 4.07 36.85
C ARG A 339 -30.52 3.86 35.53
N LEU A 340 -30.27 4.71 34.53
CA LEU A 340 -30.93 4.61 33.22
C LEU A 340 -30.61 3.29 32.52
N PHE A 341 -29.37 2.82 32.62
CA PHE A 341 -28.97 1.51 32.11
C PHE A 341 -29.44 0.34 32.99
N SER A 342 -29.79 0.57 34.26
CA SER A 342 -30.25 -0.48 35.18
C SER A 342 -31.75 -0.77 35.08
N HIS A 343 -32.54 0.04 34.38
CA HIS A 343 -34.00 -0.06 34.38
C HIS A 343 -34.53 -1.32 33.66
N ASP A 344 -33.73 -1.95 32.79
CA ASP A 344 -34.06 -3.21 32.11
C ASP A 344 -33.31 -4.44 32.67
N GLY A 345 -32.73 -4.31 33.87
CA GLY A 345 -32.30 -5.47 34.67
C GLY A 345 -30.87 -5.96 34.47
N ALA A 346 -30.05 -5.34 33.63
CA ALA A 346 -28.59 -5.53 33.67
C ALA A 346 -27.86 -4.31 33.11
N PHE A 347 -27.25 -3.52 33.99
CA PHE A 347 -26.17 -2.62 33.57
C PHE A 347 -25.03 -3.48 33.05
N ASP A 348 -24.78 -3.46 31.74
CA ASP A 348 -23.59 -4.04 31.15
C ASP A 348 -22.55 -2.94 30.85
N PRO A 349 -21.46 -2.85 31.65
CA PRO A 349 -20.39 -1.91 31.39
C PRO A 349 -19.78 -2.06 29.99
N ALA A 350 -19.84 -3.27 29.39
CA ALA A 350 -19.30 -3.51 28.06
C ALA A 350 -20.13 -2.80 26.98
N SER A 351 -21.47 -2.86 27.07
CA SER A 351 -22.39 -2.15 26.18
C SER A 351 -22.18 -0.62 26.21
N MET A 352 -21.94 -0.04 27.38
CA MET A 352 -21.60 1.39 27.49
C MET A 352 -20.23 1.69 26.84
N GLY A 353 -19.26 0.80 27.04
CA GLY A 353 -17.94 0.89 26.40
C GLY A 353 -18.02 0.86 24.86
N GLU A 354 -18.87 -0.01 24.32
CA GLU A 354 -19.12 -0.10 22.87
C GLU A 354 -19.78 1.18 22.33
N PHE A 355 -20.82 1.68 22.98
CA PHE A 355 -21.48 2.94 22.58
C PHE A 355 -20.51 4.13 22.61
N CYS A 356 -19.74 4.29 23.68
CA CYS A 356 -18.86 5.45 23.85
C CYS A 356 -17.60 5.37 22.99
N ASN A 357 -16.99 4.19 22.86
CA ASN A 357 -15.67 4.06 22.23
C ASN A 357 -15.75 3.48 20.82
N ALA A 358 -16.58 2.46 20.57
CA ALA A 358 -16.66 1.86 19.25
C ALA A 358 -17.47 2.74 18.28
N GLN A 359 -18.61 3.26 18.71
CA GLN A 359 -19.47 4.07 17.84
C GLN A 359 -19.06 5.54 17.76
N ARG A 360 -18.60 6.11 18.87
CA ARG A 360 -18.35 7.56 18.99
C ARG A 360 -16.88 7.96 19.16
N ASN A 361 -15.98 6.99 19.35
CA ASN A 361 -14.55 7.18 19.51
C ASN A 361 -14.16 8.22 20.58
N TRP A 362 -14.85 8.22 21.73
CA TRP A 362 -14.60 9.19 22.80
C TRP A 362 -13.40 8.84 23.70
N GLY A 363 -12.94 7.58 23.71
CA GLY A 363 -11.78 7.15 24.49
C GLY A 363 -12.01 7.10 26.01
N ILE A 364 -13.25 6.90 26.44
CA ILE A 364 -13.70 6.95 27.83
C ILE A 364 -13.52 5.59 28.49
N ARG A 365 -12.86 5.57 29.66
CA ARG A 365 -12.65 4.37 30.48
C ARG A 365 -13.51 4.34 31.74
N GLN A 366 -13.95 5.50 32.22
CA GLN A 366 -14.77 5.64 33.42
C GLN A 366 -15.84 6.71 33.20
N ILE A 367 -17.02 6.54 33.81
CA ILE A 367 -18.16 7.47 33.67
C ILE A 367 -17.76 8.91 34.06
N VAL A 368 -16.90 9.07 35.06
CA VAL A 368 -16.37 10.38 35.50
C VAL A 368 -15.53 11.12 34.46
N GLN A 369 -15.11 10.45 33.37
CA GLN A 369 -14.36 11.06 32.27
C GLN A 369 -15.28 11.64 31.18
N LEU A 370 -16.60 11.42 31.28
CA LEU A 370 -17.56 12.05 30.38
C LEU A 370 -17.55 13.57 30.57
N LYS A 371 -17.65 14.28 29.44
CA LYS A 371 -17.96 15.71 29.39
C LYS A 371 -19.48 15.91 29.40
N LYS A 372 -19.94 17.07 29.86
CA LYS A 372 -21.36 17.39 29.99
C LYS A 372 -22.15 17.23 28.68
N TRP A 373 -21.59 17.67 27.54
CA TRP A 373 -22.25 17.46 26.24
C TRP A 373 -22.35 15.98 25.83
N GLN A 374 -21.41 15.12 26.27
CA GLN A 374 -21.46 13.67 26.00
C GLN A 374 -22.52 12.99 26.86
N TYR A 375 -22.67 13.43 28.11
CA TYR A 375 -23.74 13.02 29.01
C TYR A 375 -25.12 13.28 28.39
N ASP A 376 -25.35 14.48 27.86
CA ASP A 376 -26.64 14.84 27.24
C ASP A 376 -26.94 13.97 26.01
N VAL A 377 -25.92 13.61 25.22
CA VAL A 377 -26.05 12.69 24.08
C VAL A 377 -26.44 11.28 24.54
N ILE A 378 -25.80 10.76 25.60
CA ILE A 378 -26.12 9.43 26.17
C ILE A 378 -27.55 9.41 26.70
N CYS A 379 -27.91 10.38 27.54
CA CYS A 379 -29.26 10.47 28.10
C CYS A 379 -30.33 10.65 27.02
N GLY A 380 -30.03 11.41 25.95
CA GLY A 380 -30.91 11.55 24.80
C GLY A 380 -31.06 10.27 23.97
N ALA A 381 -30.01 9.46 23.84
CA ALA A 381 -30.08 8.16 23.16
C ALA A 381 -30.92 7.16 23.97
N LEU A 382 -30.67 7.04 25.28
CA LEU A 382 -31.40 6.13 26.16
C LEU A 382 -32.89 6.46 26.25
N ARG A 383 -33.25 7.75 26.33
CA ARG A 383 -34.66 8.18 26.34
C ARG A 383 -35.38 7.88 25.02
N ARG A 384 -34.65 7.69 23.92
CA ARG A 384 -35.20 7.31 22.61
C ARG A 384 -35.26 5.78 22.40
N GLY A 385 -34.77 4.99 23.35
CA GLY A 385 -34.75 3.52 23.26
C GLY A 385 -33.72 2.98 22.27
N ALA A 386 -32.58 3.65 22.15
CA ALA A 386 -31.48 3.27 21.26
C ALA A 386 -30.57 2.17 21.82
#